data_AF-A0A4R5VUW7-F1
#
_entry.id   AF-A0A4R5VUW7-F1
#
_cell.length_a   1.000
_cell.length_b   1.000
_cell.length_c   1.000
_cell.angle_alpha   90.00
_cell.angle_beta   90.00
_cell.angle_gamma   90.00
#
_symmetry.space_group_name_H-M   'P 1'
#
loop_
_entity.id
_entity.type
_entity.pdbx_description
1 polymer ?
#
loop_
_entity_poly.entity_id
_entity_poly.type
_entity_poly.pdbx_seq_one_letter_code
_entity_poly.pdbx_strand_id
1 'polypeptide(L)' 'MDIELFDILFPNGKDIAFASDFPNLDDTDFYTRFYSKMVDKKKVNGIHGTLHLEDLAKKNFPNRRETDAGKY' A
#
# COMPACT_ATOMS: atom_id res chain seq x y z
N MET A 1 11.95 0.23 9.60
CA MET A 1 10.90 -0.43 8.81
C MET A 1 11.61 -1.41 7.90
N ASP A 2 11.23 -2.68 7.85
CA ASP A 2 11.74 -3.57 6.80
C ASP A 2 11.18 -3.06 5.49
N ILE A 3 12.01 -2.29 4.78
CA ILE A 3 11.71 -1.68 3.48
C ILE A 3 11.16 -2.74 2.53
N GLU A 4 11.64 -3.98 2.66
CA GLU A 4 11.25 -5.12 1.83
C GLU A 4 9.75 -5.46 1.87
N LEU A 5 9.08 -5.41 3.04
CA LEU A 5 7.65 -5.73 3.12
C LEU A 5 6.79 -4.58 2.58
N PHE A 6 7.24 -3.33 2.78
CA PHE A 6 6.57 -2.15 2.23
C PHE A 6 6.68 -2.13 0.71
N ASP A 7 7.86 -2.39 0.16
CA ASP A 7 8.12 -2.42 -1.28
C ASP A 7 7.36 -3.55 -2.00
N ILE A 8 6.99 -4.63 -1.31
CA ILE A 8 6.11 -5.66 -1.87
C ILE A 8 4.72 -5.10 -2.19
N LEU A 9 4.12 -4.31 -1.27
CA LEU A 9 2.81 -3.71 -1.50
C LEU A 9 2.89 -2.43 -2.35
N PHE A 10 3.97 -1.66 -2.20
CA PHE A 10 4.12 -0.31 -2.73
C PHE A 10 5.41 -0.15 -3.57
N PRO A 11 5.62 -0.96 -4.63
CA PRO A 11 6.86 -0.94 -5.39
C PRO A 11 6.98 0.34 -6.24
N ASN A 12 8.23 0.74 -6.54
CA ASN A 12 8.55 1.84 -7.46
C ASN A 12 7.95 3.20 -7.09
N GLY A 13 7.85 3.49 -5.79
CA GLY A 13 7.31 4.75 -5.28
C GLY A 13 5.82 4.93 -5.57
N LYS A 14 5.09 3.81 -5.66
CA LYS A 14 3.63 3.79 -5.58
C LYS A 14 3.22 3.96 -4.13
N ASP A 15 2.05 4.53 -3.92
CA ASP A 15 1.47 4.74 -2.58
C ASP A 15 0.02 4.25 -2.53
N ILE A 16 -0.49 3.66 -3.61
CA ILE A 16 -1.79 3.00 -3.68
C ILE A 16 -1.57 1.52 -4.01
N ALA A 17 -2.25 0.65 -3.28
CA ALA A 17 -2.26 -0.79 -3.53
C ALA A 17 -3.70 -1.30 -3.39
N PHE A 18 -4.09 -2.33 -4.15
CA PHE A 18 -5.41 -2.95 -4.03
C PHE A 18 -5.22 -4.42 -3.70
N ALA A 19 -6.00 -4.95 -2.75
CA ALA A 19 -5.88 -6.34 -2.32
C ALA A 19 -6.02 -7.33 -3.49
N SER A 20 -6.84 -6.99 -4.49
CA SER A 20 -6.99 -7.75 -5.74
C SER A 20 -5.72 -7.88 -6.58
N ASP A 21 -4.72 -7.01 -6.39
CA ASP A 21 -3.42 -7.13 -7.08
C ASP A 21 -2.56 -8.27 -6.49
N PHE A 22 -2.95 -8.80 -5.34
CA PHE A 22 -2.17 -9.78 -4.59
C PHE A 22 -2.98 -11.04 -4.22
N PRO A 23 -3.57 -11.75 -5.20
CA PRO A 23 -4.46 -12.88 -4.93
C PRO A 23 -3.76 -14.08 -4.26
N ASN A 24 -2.42 -14.11 -4.29
CA ASN A 24 -1.59 -15.19 -3.74
C ASN A 24 -0.81 -14.78 -2.49
N LEU A 25 -1.01 -13.55 -1.99
CA LEU A 25 -0.39 -13.14 -0.73
C LEU A 25 -1.16 -13.84 0.39
N ASP A 26 -0.51 -14.83 1.01
CA ASP A 26 -1.11 -15.68 2.03
C ASP A 26 -1.63 -14.81 3.19
N ASP A 27 -2.95 -14.85 3.39
CA ASP A 27 -3.74 -13.78 4.03
C ASP A 27 -3.41 -13.58 5.51
N THR A 28 -2.67 -14.51 6.14
CA THR A 28 -2.37 -14.46 7.57
C THR A 28 -0.91 -14.17 7.90
N ASP A 29 0.07 -14.88 7.35
CA ASP A 29 1.47 -14.68 7.75
C ASP A 29 2.00 -13.32 7.30
N PHE A 30 1.76 -12.94 6.04
CA PHE A 30 2.28 -11.69 5.51
C PHE A 30 1.70 -10.48 6.24
N TYR A 31 0.37 -10.38 6.32
CA TYR A 31 -0.27 -9.23 6.96
C TYR A 31 0.00 -9.18 8.46
N THR A 32 0.12 -10.34 9.13
CA THR A 32 0.56 -10.38 10.53
C THR A 32 1.96 -9.80 10.68
N ARG A 33 2.92 -10.20 9.82
CA ARG A 33 4.29 -9.67 9.85
C ARG A 33 4.35 -8.20 9.45
N PHE A 34 3.54 -7.78 8.48
CA PHE A 34 3.45 -6.40 8.01
C PHE A 34 2.94 -5.47 9.13
N TYR A 35 1.79 -5.79 9.72
CA TYR A 35 1.17 -4.98 10.76
C TYR A 35 1.83 -5.14 12.14
N SER A 36 2.62 -6.18 12.38
CA SER A 36 3.45 -6.27 13.60
C SER A 36 4.47 -5.13 13.72
N LYS A 37 4.82 -4.50 12.59
CA LYS A 37 5.79 -3.41 12.50
C LYS A 37 5.11 -2.04 12.50
N MET A 38 4.17 -1.84 13.43
CA MET A 38 3.49 -0.55 13.58
C MET A 38 4.50 0.57 13.76
N VAL A 39 4.38 1.60 12.90
CA VAL A 39 5.17 2.82 12.98
C VAL A 39 4.27 3.99 13.34
N ASP A 40 4.77 4.91 14.16
CA ASP A 40 4.09 6.17 14.42
C ASP A 40 4.17 7.04 13.17
N LYS A 41 3.02 7.23 12.49
CA LYS A 41 2.93 8.03 11.26
C LYS A 41 3.53 9.42 11.41
N LYS A 42 3.45 10.05 12.59
CA LYS A 42 3.99 11.39 12.85
C LYS A 42 5.51 11.45 12.86
N LYS A 43 6.17 10.29 13.02
CA LYS A 43 7.63 10.17 13.10
C LYS A 43 8.26 9.69 11.80
N VAL A 44 7.45 9.37 10.79
CA VAL A 44 7.91 8.88 9.49
C VAL A 44 7.86 10.02 8.48
N ASN A 45 9.03 10.43 7.98
CA ASN A 45 9.14 11.26 6.78
C ASN A 45 9.35 10.33 5.58
N GLY A 46 8.34 10.17 4.73
CA GLY A 46 8.41 9.27 3.57
C GLY A 46 7.07 9.02 2.91
N ILE A 47 7.04 8.03 2.00
CA ILE A 47 5.82 7.61 1.31
C ILE A 47 4.91 6.86 2.29
N HIS A 48 3.63 7.21 2.29
CA HIS A 48 2.60 6.51 3.06
C HIS A 48 1.70 5.75 2.09
N GLY A 49 1.70 4.42 2.20
CA GLY A 49 0.88 3.58 1.34
C GLY A 49 -0.55 3.42 1.85
N THR A 50 -1.53 3.47 0.94
CA THR A 50 -2.94 3.14 1.16
C THR A 50 -3.27 1.82 0.48
N LEU A 51 -3.69 0.83 1.26
CA LEU A 51 -4.18 -0.47 0.78
C LEU A 51 -5.71 -0.46 0.75
N HIS A 52 -6.28 -0.56 -0.44
CA HIS A 52 -7.72 -0.74 -0.65
C HIS A 52 -8.07 -2.22 -0.61
N LEU A 53 -8.99 -2.61 0.27
CA LEU A 53 -9.48 -3.99 0.36
C LEU A 53 -10.49 -4.34 -0.75
N GLU A 54 -11.07 -3.33 -1.37
CA GLU A 54 -12.05 -3.46 -2.45
C GLU A 54 -11.60 -2.68 -3.69
N ASP A 55 -12.03 -3.11 -4.87
CA ASP A 55 -11.68 -2.47 -6.15
C ASP A 55 -12.51 -1.22 -6.49
N LEU A 56 -13.29 -0.72 -5.52
CA LEU A 56 -14.02 0.54 -5.63
C LEU A 56 -13.00 1.66 -5.89
N ALA A 57 -12.98 2.16 -7.13
CA ALA A 57 -12.10 3.21 -7.64
C ALA A 57 -10.72 2.81 -8.18
N LYS A 58 -10.40 1.53 -8.37
CA LYS A 58 -9.14 1.09 -9.02
C LYS A 58 -8.84 1.81 -10.34
N LYS A 59 -9.88 2.04 -11.14
CA LYS A 59 -9.82 2.79 -12.42
C LYS A 59 -9.38 4.26 -12.27
N ASN A 60 -9.56 4.87 -11.10
CA ASN A 60 -9.19 6.26 -10.83
C ASN A 60 -7.70 6.40 -10.50
N PHE A 61 -6.99 5.29 -10.26
CA PHE A 61 -5.57 5.26 -9.89
C PHE A 61 -4.75 4.42 -10.88
N PRO A 62 -4.67 4.79 -12.17
CA PRO A 62 -4.01 3.97 -13.19
C PRO A 62 -2.52 3.72 -12.89
N ASN A 63 -1.81 4.72 -12.35
CA ASN A 63 -0.39 4.57 -11.98
C ASN A 63 -0.18 4.23 -10.51
N ARG A 64 -1.27 4.03 -9.75
CA ARG A 64 -1.22 3.71 -8.32
C ARG A 64 -0.47 4.75 -7.48
N ARG A 65 -0.75 6.02 -7.79
CA ARG A 65 -0.24 7.20 -7.08
C ARG A 65 -1.40 8.05 -6.58
N GLU A 66 -1.40 8.46 -5.32
CA GLU A 66 -2.42 9.35 -4.76
C GLU A 66 -2.42 10.70 -5.48
N THR A 67 -1.25 11.18 -5.92
CA THR A 67 -1.10 12.42 -6.70
C THR A 67 -1.84 12.40 -8.05
N ASP A 68 -2.16 11.21 -8.55
CA ASP A 68 -2.80 11.03 -9.85
C ASP A 68 -4.32 11.00 -9.74
N ALA A 69 -4.87 10.82 -8.53
CA ALA A 69 -6.27 11.11 -8.29
C ALA A 69 -6.45 12.64 -8.32
N GLY A 70 -7.22 13.08 -9.32
CA GLY A 70 -7.44 14.50 -9.59
C GLY A 70 -7.73 15.31 -8.33
N LYS A 71 -6.95 16.37 -8.16
CA LYS A 71 -7.20 17.47 -7.22
C LYS A 71 -8.69 17.82 -7.21
N TYR A 72 -9.32 17.71 -6.05
CA TYR A 72 -10.49 18.53 -5.73
C TYR A 72 -9.99 19.88 -5.18
#